data_AF-A0A173MS98-F1
#
_entry.id   AF-A0A173MS98-F1
#
_cell.length_a   1.000
_cell.length_b   1.000
_cell.length_c   1.000
_cell.angle_alpha   90.00
_cell.angle_beta   90.00
_cell.angle_gamma   90.00
#
_symmetry.space_group_name_H-M   'P 1'
#
loop_
_entity.id
_entity.type
_entity.pdbx_description
1 polymer ?
#
loop_
_entity_poly.entity_id
_entity_poly.type
_entity_poly.pdbx_seq_one_letter_code
_entity_poly.pdbx_strand_id
1 'polypeptide(L)'
;MKKNTFLHLLIVGLVTILSICTATAQDTTHKQTVQTNSSNRQTKRQENHANRQTTAADAQNNRQSTYQQNQANRNAAKADGTVTKEEAQATYQQNSANRQATATENKAEQKSTVQTNRTNARSTRQTNRANRRQ
;
A
#
# COMPACT_ATOMS: atom_id res chain seq x y z
N MET A 1 -21.78 -17.31 68.05
CA MET A 1 -22.00 -16.39 66.92
C MET A 1 -20.70 -16.06 66.14
N LYS A 2 -19.86 -17.05 65.78
CA LYS A 2 -18.58 -16.82 65.06
C LYS A 2 -18.59 -17.25 63.58
N LYS A 3 -19.67 -17.86 63.08
CA LYS A 3 -19.75 -18.40 61.71
C LYS A 3 -19.92 -17.31 60.63
N ASN A 4 -20.45 -16.13 60.97
CA ASN A 4 -20.75 -15.09 59.99
C ASN A 4 -19.53 -14.25 59.56
N THR A 5 -18.55 -14.05 60.45
CA THR A 5 -17.34 -13.26 60.15
C THR A 5 -16.36 -14.02 59.26
N PHE A 6 -16.23 -15.34 59.42
CA PHE A 6 -15.37 -16.17 58.57
C PHE A 6 -15.90 -16.27 57.14
N LEU A 7 -17.23 -16.37 56.98
CA LEU A 7 -17.88 -16.39 55.67
C LEU A 7 -17.74 -15.05 54.94
N HIS A 8 -17.85 -13.92 55.64
CA HIS A 8 -17.65 -12.58 55.04
C HIS A 8 -16.19 -12.35 54.62
N LEU A 9 -15.21 -12.76 55.43
CA LEU A 9 -13.79 -12.61 55.07
C LEU A 9 -13.42 -13.47 53.84
N LEU A 10 -14.01 -14.66 53.73
CA LEU A 10 -13.79 -15.57 52.61
C LEU A 10 -14.47 -15.07 51.33
N ILE A 11 -15.66 -14.47 51.43
CA ILE A 11 -16.36 -13.83 50.30
C ILE A 11 -15.61 -12.57 49.83
N VAL A 12 -15.16 -11.70 50.75
CA VAL A 12 -14.41 -10.48 50.39
C VAL A 12 -13.05 -10.83 49.77
N GLY A 13 -12.37 -11.87 50.27
CA GLY A 13 -11.13 -12.39 49.67
C GLY A 13 -11.33 -12.95 48.26
N LEU A 14 -12.41 -13.71 48.03
CA LEU A 14 -12.73 -14.25 46.70
C LEU A 14 -13.10 -13.16 45.68
N VAL A 15 -13.85 -12.14 46.10
CA VAL A 15 -14.23 -11.02 45.22
C VAL A 15 -13.00 -10.19 44.83
N THR A 16 -12.10 -9.93 45.78
CA THR A 16 -10.86 -9.17 45.50
C THR A 16 -9.88 -9.92 44.61
N ILE A 17 -9.69 -11.23 44.83
CA ILE A 17 -8.85 -12.08 43.95
C ILE A 17 -9.46 -12.15 42.54
N LEU A 18 -10.78 -12.33 42.42
CA LEU A 18 -11.46 -12.38 41.13
C LEU A 18 -11.35 -11.04 40.37
N SER A 19 -11.42 -9.90 41.06
CA SER A 19 -11.24 -8.56 40.47
C SER A 19 -9.81 -8.27 40.02
N ILE A 20 -8.78 -8.77 40.71
CA ILE A 20 -7.38 -8.59 40.31
C ILE A 20 -7.03 -9.47 39.10
N CYS A 21 -7.56 -10.69 39.05
CA CYS A 21 -7.37 -11.60 37.91
C CYS A 21 -8.00 -11.07 36.62
N THR A 22 -9.15 -10.39 36.68
CA THR A 22 -9.79 -9.81 35.48
C THR A 22 -9.06 -8.57 34.96
N ALA A 23 -8.54 -7.72 35.85
CA ALA A 23 -7.80 -6.52 35.45
C ALA A 23 -6.47 -6.83 34.74
N THR A 24 -5.73 -7.83 35.24
CA THR A 24 -4.44 -8.23 34.64
C THR A 24 -4.61 -8.94 33.29
N ALA A 25 -5.66 -9.76 33.14
CA ALA A 25 -6.03 -10.36 31.85
C ALA A 25 -6.40 -9.29 30.79
N GLN A 26 -7.18 -8.28 31.18
CA GLN A 26 -7.60 -7.19 30.29
C GLN A 26 -6.42 -6.31 29.80
N ASP A 27 -5.44 -6.00 30.66
CA ASP A 27 -4.24 -5.24 30.26
C ASP A 27 -3.37 -6.01 29.25
N THR A 28 -3.27 -7.33 29.42
CA THR A 28 -2.51 -8.21 28.52
C THR A 28 -3.17 -8.29 27.14
N THR A 29 -4.50 -8.43 27.08
CA THR A 29 -5.28 -8.43 25.83
C THR A 29 -5.18 -7.08 25.11
N HIS A 30 -5.24 -5.96 25.84
CA HIS A 30 -5.11 -4.64 25.24
C HIS A 30 -3.73 -4.42 24.60
N LYS A 31 -2.65 -4.80 25.28
CA LYS A 31 -1.27 -4.73 24.76
C LYS A 31 -1.10 -5.55 23.49
N GLN A 32 -1.63 -6.77 23.45
CA GLN A 32 -1.60 -7.63 22.26
C GLN A 32 -2.36 -6.98 21.09
N THR A 33 -3.55 -6.43 21.32
CA THR A 33 -4.34 -5.75 20.27
C THR A 33 -3.63 -4.53 19.70
N VAL A 34 -2.96 -3.73 20.54
CA VAL A 34 -2.15 -2.59 20.08
C VAL A 34 -0.99 -3.06 19.21
N GLN A 35 -0.27 -4.09 19.64
CA GLN A 35 0.88 -4.65 18.92
C GLN A 35 0.46 -5.22 17.55
N THR A 36 -0.59 -6.05 17.50
CA THR A 36 -1.14 -6.60 16.26
C THR A 36 -1.57 -5.49 15.30
N ASN A 37 -2.28 -4.48 15.80
CA ASN A 37 -2.71 -3.35 14.97
C ASN A 37 -1.53 -2.52 14.46
N SER A 38 -0.44 -2.43 15.22
CA SER A 38 0.80 -1.76 14.80
C SER A 38 1.47 -2.53 13.66
N SER A 39 1.61 -3.86 13.83
CA SER A 39 2.16 -4.76 12.81
C SER A 39 1.36 -4.66 11.50
N ASN A 40 0.03 -4.74 11.56
CA ASN A 40 -0.84 -4.58 10.39
C ASN A 40 -0.60 -3.26 9.64
N ARG A 41 -0.43 -2.15 10.37
CA ARG A 41 -0.11 -0.86 9.75
C ARG A 41 1.26 -0.87 9.10
N GLN A 42 2.26 -1.47 9.75
CA GLN A 42 3.62 -1.55 9.23
C GLN A 42 3.66 -2.37 7.93
N THR A 43 3.07 -3.57 7.92
CA THR A 43 3.00 -4.42 6.74
C THR A 43 2.34 -3.69 5.57
N LYS A 44 1.19 -3.04 5.78
CA LYS A 44 0.52 -2.30 4.70
C LYS A 44 1.26 -1.04 4.26
N ARG A 45 2.07 -0.41 5.11
CA ARG A 45 2.98 0.66 4.68
C ARG A 45 4.08 0.13 3.76
N GLN A 46 4.67 -1.02 4.09
CA GLN A 46 5.69 -1.67 3.26
C GLN A 46 5.13 -2.07 1.90
N GLU A 47 3.95 -2.68 1.86
CA GLU A 47 3.25 -3.00 0.59
C GLU A 47 2.99 -1.74 -0.24
N ASN A 48 2.47 -0.67 0.37
CA ASN A 48 2.23 0.59 -0.34
C ASN A 48 3.52 1.22 -0.87
N HIS A 49 4.64 1.04 -0.16
CA HIS A 49 5.94 1.51 -0.60
C HIS A 49 6.43 0.71 -1.81
N ALA A 50 6.35 -0.62 -1.75
CA ALA A 50 6.69 -1.51 -2.85
C ALA A 50 5.86 -1.17 -4.10
N ASN A 51 4.55 -1.00 -3.97
CA ASN A 51 3.68 -0.61 -5.09
C ASN A 51 4.14 0.69 -5.77
N ARG A 52 4.59 1.68 -4.99
CA ARG A 52 5.10 2.95 -5.53
C ARG A 52 6.44 2.77 -6.23
N GLN A 53 7.32 1.93 -5.70
CA GLN A 53 8.60 1.62 -6.31
C GLN A 53 8.40 0.92 -7.67
N THR A 54 7.51 -0.08 -7.72
CA THR A 54 7.15 -0.77 -8.96
C THR A 54 6.63 0.23 -10.01
N THR A 55 5.62 1.05 -9.67
CA THR A 55 5.11 2.06 -10.62
C THR A 55 6.17 3.08 -11.05
N ALA A 56 7.10 3.44 -10.17
CA ALA A 56 8.18 4.35 -10.55
C ALA A 56 9.15 3.69 -11.54
N ALA A 57 9.48 2.41 -11.32
CA ALA A 57 10.32 1.62 -12.21
C ALA A 57 9.64 1.38 -13.57
N ASP A 58 8.37 1.01 -13.58
CA ASP A 58 7.59 0.82 -14.80
C ASP A 58 7.54 2.11 -15.62
N ALA A 59 7.21 3.24 -14.98
CA ALA A 59 7.21 4.53 -15.66
C ALA A 59 8.59 4.92 -16.21
N GLN A 60 9.69 4.53 -15.55
CA GLN A 60 11.04 4.74 -16.06
C GLN A 60 11.32 3.86 -17.28
N ASN A 61 10.96 2.59 -17.23
CA ASN A 61 11.11 1.65 -18.34
C ASN A 61 10.31 2.10 -19.56
N ASN A 62 9.07 2.56 -19.35
CA ASN A 62 8.22 3.09 -20.40
C ASN A 62 8.88 4.29 -21.09
N ARG A 63 9.40 5.26 -20.31
CA ARG A 63 10.13 6.42 -20.87
C ARG A 63 11.38 6.00 -21.66
N GLN A 64 12.13 5.04 -21.16
CA GLN A 64 13.33 4.53 -21.82
C GLN A 64 12.98 3.86 -23.15
N SER A 65 11.92 3.04 -23.16
CA SER A 65 11.39 2.40 -24.36
C SER A 65 10.94 3.45 -25.40
N THR A 66 10.16 4.46 -24.99
CA THR A 66 9.76 5.57 -25.88
C THR A 66 10.97 6.29 -26.48
N TYR A 67 12.01 6.52 -25.68
CA TYR A 67 13.23 7.17 -26.15
C TYR A 67 13.91 6.34 -27.23
N GLN A 68 14.10 5.04 -26.98
CA GLN A 68 14.72 4.12 -27.93
C GLN A 68 13.90 4.00 -29.22
N GLN A 69 12.58 3.88 -29.11
CA GLN A 69 11.68 3.80 -30.26
C GLN A 69 11.71 5.10 -31.08
N ASN A 70 11.68 6.26 -30.42
CA ASN A 70 11.78 7.54 -31.12
C ASN A 70 13.16 7.76 -31.76
N GLN A 71 14.23 7.23 -31.15
CA GLN A 71 15.55 7.22 -31.76
C GLN A 71 15.59 6.34 -33.00
N ALA A 72 15.00 5.15 -32.95
CA ALA A 72 14.88 4.25 -34.09
C ALA A 72 14.10 4.92 -35.24
N ASN A 73 12.98 5.59 -34.96
CA ASN A 73 12.22 6.34 -35.95
C ASN A 73 13.07 7.41 -36.65
N ARG A 74 13.86 8.18 -35.87
CA ARG A 74 14.76 9.20 -36.43
C ARG A 74 15.88 8.60 -37.28
N ASN A 75 16.41 7.45 -36.88
CA ASN A 75 17.46 6.77 -37.63
C ASN A 75 16.90 6.19 -38.94
N ALA A 76 15.71 5.59 -38.89
CA ALA A 76 15.02 5.05 -40.07
C ALA A 76 14.74 6.15 -41.12
N ALA A 77 14.28 7.32 -40.67
CA ALA A 77 14.04 8.45 -41.57
C ALA A 77 15.30 9.04 -42.21
N LYS A 78 16.50 8.67 -41.72
CA LYS A 78 17.79 9.14 -42.24
C LYS A 78 18.57 8.04 -42.98
N ALA A 79 17.98 6.86 -43.15
CA ALA A 79 18.71 5.67 -43.58
C ALA A 79 19.29 5.79 -45.00
N ASP A 80 18.69 6.61 -45.86
CA ASP A 80 19.09 6.89 -47.24
C ASP A 80 19.92 8.19 -47.39
N GLY A 81 20.21 8.88 -46.28
CA GLY A 81 21.06 10.07 -46.25
C GLY A 81 20.35 11.42 -46.49
N THR A 82 19.06 11.42 -46.83
CA THR A 82 18.27 12.64 -47.07
C THR A 82 16.87 12.52 -46.49
N VAL A 83 16.49 13.43 -45.60
CA VAL A 83 15.14 13.43 -45.02
C VAL A 83 14.25 14.39 -45.82
N THR A 84 13.21 13.88 -46.47
CA THR A 84 12.18 14.72 -47.10
C THR A 84 11.34 15.43 -46.03
N LYS A 85 10.61 16.48 -46.44
CA LYS A 85 9.71 17.20 -45.52
C LYS A 85 8.60 16.28 -45.00
N GLU A 86 8.10 15.43 -45.88
CA GLU A 86 7.05 14.45 -45.61
C GLU A 86 7.52 13.40 -44.58
N GLU A 87 8.73 12.87 -44.75
CA GLU A 87 9.33 11.91 -43.79
C GLU A 87 9.62 12.55 -42.44
N ALA A 88 10.10 13.79 -42.42
CA ALA A 88 10.31 14.54 -41.19
C ALA A 88 8.98 14.74 -40.43
N GLN A 89 7.91 15.07 -41.16
CA GLN A 89 6.58 15.25 -40.59
C GLN A 89 6.00 13.91 -40.07
N ALA A 90 6.12 12.83 -40.83
CA ALA A 90 5.70 11.49 -40.41
C ALA A 90 6.45 11.06 -39.13
N THR A 91 7.77 11.24 -39.10
CA THR A 91 8.61 10.93 -37.93
C THR A 91 8.20 11.74 -36.70
N TYR A 92 7.89 13.02 -36.88
CA TYR A 92 7.41 13.87 -35.80
C TYR A 92 6.06 13.36 -35.23
N GLN A 93 5.11 13.05 -36.10
CA GLN A 93 3.79 12.53 -35.71
C GLN A 93 3.92 11.19 -34.97
N GLN A 94 4.70 10.25 -35.51
CA GLN A 94 4.99 8.96 -34.88
C GLN A 94 5.57 9.14 -33.47
N ASN A 95 6.59 10.01 -33.33
CA ASN A 95 7.23 10.27 -32.05
C ASN A 95 6.27 10.94 -31.05
N SER A 96 5.36 11.78 -31.54
CA SER A 96 4.32 12.40 -30.73
C SER A 96 3.32 11.37 -30.22
N ALA A 97 2.86 10.47 -31.09
CA ALA A 97 1.96 9.38 -30.73
C ALA A 97 2.59 8.46 -29.67
N ASN A 98 3.87 8.09 -29.85
CA ASN A 98 4.62 7.29 -28.87
C ASN A 98 4.66 7.97 -27.49
N ARG A 99 4.95 9.27 -27.43
CA ARG A 99 4.94 10.03 -26.17
C ARG A 99 3.56 10.07 -25.52
N GLN A 100 2.51 10.23 -26.31
CA GLN A 100 1.13 10.27 -25.82
C GLN A 100 0.68 8.91 -25.28
N ALA A 101 1.04 7.83 -25.96
CA ALA A 101 0.76 6.46 -25.52
C ALA A 101 1.41 6.20 -24.15
N THR A 102 2.71 6.48 -24.03
CA THR A 102 3.44 6.32 -22.76
C THR A 102 2.90 7.20 -21.64
N ALA A 103 2.49 8.44 -21.93
CA ALA A 103 1.86 9.29 -20.94
C ALA A 103 0.53 8.71 -20.43
N THR A 104 -0.25 8.09 -21.33
CA THR A 104 -1.53 7.46 -21.01
C THR A 104 -1.33 6.21 -20.15
N GLU A 105 -0.38 5.36 -20.52
CA GLU A 105 -0.01 4.15 -19.79
C GLU A 105 0.47 4.46 -18.37
N ASN A 106 1.47 5.35 -18.24
CA ASN A 106 1.98 5.79 -16.93
C ASN A 106 0.87 6.36 -16.03
N LYS A 107 -0.09 7.10 -16.61
CA LYS A 107 -1.23 7.64 -15.87
C LYS A 107 -2.18 6.52 -15.40
N ALA A 108 -2.38 5.48 -16.20
CA ALA A 108 -3.19 4.32 -15.83
C ALA A 108 -2.53 3.54 -14.68
N GLU A 109 -1.22 3.29 -14.77
CA GLU A 109 -0.43 2.64 -13.70
C GLU A 109 -0.52 3.43 -12.39
N GLN A 110 -0.31 4.74 -12.43
CA GLN A 110 -0.43 5.60 -11.25
C GLN A 110 -1.84 5.53 -10.62
N LYS A 111 -2.89 5.56 -11.43
CA LYS A 111 -4.28 5.40 -10.95
C LYS A 111 -4.47 4.04 -10.28
N SER A 112 -3.97 2.97 -10.87
CA SER A 112 -4.03 1.62 -10.32
C SER A 112 -3.35 1.56 -8.95
N THR A 113 -2.12 2.10 -8.83
CA THR A 113 -1.39 2.13 -7.56
C THR A 113 -2.08 2.96 -6.48
N VAL A 114 -2.66 4.11 -6.84
CA VAL A 114 -3.49 4.89 -5.90
C VAL A 114 -4.69 4.07 -5.43
N GLN A 115 -5.36 3.35 -6.33
CA GLN A 115 -6.50 2.52 -5.97
C GLN A 115 -6.10 1.37 -5.04
N THR A 116 -5.03 0.65 -5.35
CA THR A 116 -4.50 -0.42 -4.49
C THR A 116 -4.14 0.10 -3.10
N ASN A 117 -3.44 1.23 -3.02
CA ASN A 117 -3.07 1.84 -1.73
C ASN A 117 -4.29 2.27 -0.91
N ARG A 118 -5.36 2.74 -1.58
CA ARG A 118 -6.65 3.05 -0.92
C ARG A 118 -7.32 1.79 -0.38
N THR A 119 -7.33 0.72 -1.15
CA THR A 119 -7.84 -0.59 -0.72
C THR A 119 -7.07 -1.10 0.50
N ASN A 120 -5.74 -1.02 0.48
CA ASN A 120 -4.89 -1.37 1.62
C ASN A 120 -5.24 -0.57 2.88
N ALA A 121 -5.47 0.74 2.74
CA ALA A 121 -5.86 1.59 3.85
C ALA A 121 -7.25 1.25 4.42
N ARG A 122 -8.19 0.81 3.58
CA ARG A 122 -9.53 0.35 4.01
C ARG A 122 -9.42 -1.00 4.73
N SER A 123 -8.72 -1.96 4.13
CA SER A 123 -8.47 -3.28 4.70
C SER A 123 -7.80 -3.17 6.08
N THR A 124 -6.75 -2.36 6.22
CA THR A 124 -6.08 -2.11 7.51
C THR A 124 -7.05 -1.62 8.58
N ARG A 125 -7.95 -0.69 8.23
CA ARG A 125 -8.95 -0.16 9.15
C ARG A 125 -9.96 -1.22 9.57
N GLN A 126 -10.43 -2.04 8.63
CA GLN A 126 -11.36 -3.12 8.90
C GLN A 126 -10.74 -4.18 9.82
N THR A 127 -9.54 -4.67 9.50
CA THR A 127 -8.83 -5.64 10.32
C THR A 127 -8.56 -5.10 11.72
N ASN A 128 -8.05 -3.87 11.83
CA ASN A 128 -7.77 -3.28 13.13
C ASN A 128 -9.04 -3.03 13.96
N ARG A 129 -10.18 -2.76 13.32
CA ARG A 129 -11.48 -2.65 14.00
C ARG A 129 -11.95 -4.02 14.50
N ALA A 130 -11.74 -5.09 13.74
CA ALA A 130 -12.05 -6.44 14.17
C ALA A 130 -11.22 -6.86 15.38
N ASN A 131 -9.90 -6.59 15.37
CA ASN A 131 -9.02 -6.90 16.50
C ASN A 131 -9.42 -6.20 17.81
N ARG A 132 -10.04 -5.01 17.74
CA ARG A 132 -10.51 -4.28 18.93
C ARG A 132 -11.82 -4.82 19.51
N ARG A 133 -12.49 -5.72 18.79
CA ARG A 133 -13.77 -6.31 19.19
C ARG A 133 -13.60 -7.73 19.76
N GLN A 134 -12.38 -8.26 19.71
CA GLN A 134 -11.96 -9.48 20.37
C GLN A 134 -11.55 -9.15 21.80
#